data_AF-A0A0N1BJT1-F1
#
_entry.id   AF-A0A0N1BJT1-F1
#
_cell.length_a   1.000
_cell.length_b   1.000
_cell.length_c   1.000
_cell.angle_alpha   90.00
_cell.angle_beta   90.00
_cell.angle_gamma   90.00
#
_symmetry.space_group_name_H-M   'P 1'
#
loop_
_entity.id
_entity.type
_entity.pdbx_description
1 polymer ?
#
loop_
_entity_poly.entity_id
_entity_poly.type
_entity_poly.pdbx_seq_one_letter_code
_entity_poly.pdbx_strand_id
1 'polypeptide(L)'
;MLVFKTILYALLVANVGTFLIVDPEPHRAIDQLGWLLLLGVFEYETRLLRRGAVQTVLRPAPLAVELTGYACALYALAHYIAQRDSIEIANSVTWLAISVMIWIDILAPVEGGSRGFRWRSAAKSLLYTLTFVWAAIWGWRGSLLDFFDAGLWILCFFVIELNILRLEGLTSRVAAAAQRG
;
A
#
# COMPACT_ATOMS: atom_id res chain seq x y z
N MET A 1 9.77 7.00 -15.38
CA MET A 1 8.84 6.34 -14.44
C MET A 1 8.96 4.82 -14.46
N LEU A 2 9.00 4.17 -15.64
CA LEU A 2 9.15 2.70 -15.73
C LEU A 2 10.45 2.20 -15.08
N VAL A 3 11.60 2.77 -15.43
CA VAL A 3 12.92 2.38 -14.88
C VAL A 3 12.96 2.48 -13.35
N PHE A 4 12.53 3.62 -12.79
CA PHE A 4 12.44 3.83 -11.33
C PHE A 4 11.62 2.73 -10.65
N LYS A 5 10.44 2.41 -11.20
CA LYS A 5 9.54 1.40 -10.66
C LYS A 5 10.14 -0.01 -10.73
N THR A 6 10.78 -0.35 -11.84
CA THR A 6 11.47 -1.63 -11.99
C THR A 6 12.59 -1.78 -10.97
N ILE A 7 13.41 -0.73 -10.78
CA ILE A 7 14.49 -0.73 -9.78
C ILE A 7 13.91 -0.87 -8.38
N LEU A 8 12.87 -0.09 -8.06
CA LEU A 8 12.23 -0.12 -6.75
C LEU A 8 11.67 -1.52 -6.41
N TYR A 9 10.98 -2.17 -7.35
CA TYR A 9 10.46 -3.52 -7.13
C TYR A 9 11.55 -4.59 -7.10
N ALA A 10 12.63 -4.43 -7.87
CA ALA A 10 13.78 -5.32 -7.78
C ALA A 10 14.45 -5.21 -6.40
N LEU A 11 14.61 -3.98 -5.88
CA LEU A 11 15.10 -3.74 -4.53
C LEU A 11 14.17 -4.33 -3.47
N LEU A 12 12.84 -4.17 -3.63
CA LEU A 12 11.87 -4.76 -2.72
C LEU A 12 11.98 -6.28 -2.69
N VAL A 13 12.05 -6.94 -3.84
CA VAL A 13 12.19 -8.41 -3.91
C VAL A 13 13.51 -8.88 -3.29
N ALA A 14 14.61 -8.17 -3.56
CA ALA A 14 15.90 -8.48 -2.93
C ALA A 14 15.87 -8.28 -1.42
N ASN A 15 15.19 -7.23 -0.95
CA ASN A 15 15.00 -6.93 0.47
C ASN A 15 14.14 -8.01 1.15
N VAL A 16 12.99 -8.40 0.57
CA VAL A 16 12.18 -9.51 1.08
C VAL A 16 12.99 -10.80 1.13
N GLY A 17 13.77 -11.11 0.09
CA GLY A 17 14.68 -12.25 0.09
C GLY A 17 15.72 -12.18 1.21
N THR A 18 16.25 -11.00 1.50
CA THR A 18 17.18 -10.77 2.62
C THR A 18 16.47 -10.99 3.96
N PHE A 19 15.26 -10.46 4.12
CA PHE A 19 14.44 -10.61 5.32
C PHE A 19 14.17 -12.09 5.62
N LEU A 20 13.80 -12.88 4.60
CA LEU A 20 13.56 -14.32 4.73
C LEU A 20 14.81 -15.14 5.11
N ILE A 21 16.01 -14.62 4.85
CA ILE A 21 17.28 -15.30 5.17
C ILE A 21 17.80 -14.86 6.53
N VAL A 22 17.72 -13.56 6.84
CA VAL A 22 18.32 -12.95 8.04
C VAL A 22 17.38 -13.03 9.24
N ASP A 23 16.08 -12.91 9.02
CA ASP A 23 15.04 -12.96 10.05
C ASP A 23 13.95 -13.98 9.65
N PRO A 24 14.24 -15.30 9.74
CA PRO A 24 13.40 -16.36 9.21
C PRO A 24 12.17 -16.67 10.08
N GLU A 25 11.71 -15.72 10.89
CA GLU A 25 10.52 -15.90 11.72
C GLU A 25 9.29 -16.13 10.84
N PRO A 26 8.52 -17.23 11.04
CA PRO A 26 7.44 -17.58 10.12
C PRO A 26 6.38 -16.50 9.94
N HIS A 27 6.02 -15.78 11.01
CA HIS A 27 5.00 -14.74 10.96
C HIS A 27 5.45 -13.51 10.17
N ARG A 28 6.72 -13.12 10.33
CA ARG A 28 7.40 -12.07 9.58
C ARG A 28 7.53 -12.42 8.09
N ALA A 29 7.92 -13.65 7.78
CA ALA A 29 7.98 -14.15 6.41
C ALA A 29 6.60 -14.14 5.73
N ILE A 30 5.56 -14.62 6.43
CA ILE A 30 4.19 -14.62 5.94
C ILE A 30 3.69 -13.19 5.72
N ASP A 31 4.02 -12.25 6.61
CA ASP A 31 3.67 -10.83 6.46
C ASP A 31 4.23 -10.25 5.16
N GLN A 32 5.55 -10.40 4.93
CA GLN A 32 6.23 -9.90 3.73
C GLN A 32 5.63 -10.48 2.44
N LEU A 33 5.32 -11.78 2.43
CA LEU A 33 4.68 -12.42 1.28
C LEU A 33 3.24 -11.92 1.07
N GLY A 34 2.48 -11.71 2.14
CA GLY A 34 1.14 -11.16 2.09
C GLY A 34 1.10 -9.75 1.48
N TRP A 35 2.03 -8.90 1.89
CA TRP A 35 2.17 -7.55 1.34
C TRP A 35 2.60 -7.53 -0.13
N LEU A 36 3.43 -8.49 -0.56
CA LEU A 36 3.77 -8.65 -1.98
C LEU A 36 2.54 -9.02 -2.84
N LEU A 37 1.66 -9.88 -2.32
CA LEU A 37 0.40 -10.22 -2.99
C LEU A 37 -0.51 -8.99 -3.12
N LEU A 38 -0.72 -8.25 -2.02
CA LEU A 38 -1.54 -7.03 -2.02
C LEU A 38 -0.97 -5.97 -2.97
N LEU A 39 0.33 -5.71 -2.91
CA LEU A 39 1.00 -4.76 -3.81
C LEU A 39 0.83 -5.18 -5.28
N GLY A 40 0.98 -6.47 -5.58
CA GLY A 40 0.80 -7.02 -6.93
C GLY A 40 -0.63 -6.82 -7.46
N VAL A 41 -1.65 -7.06 -6.62
CA VAL A 41 -3.05 -6.86 -7.00
C VAL A 41 -3.36 -5.37 -7.18
N PHE A 42 -3.00 -4.50 -6.24
CA PHE A 42 -3.24 -3.07 -6.37
C PHE A 42 -2.53 -2.48 -7.59
N GLU A 43 -1.32 -2.95 -7.91
CA GLU A 43 -0.62 -2.58 -9.13
C GLU A 43 -1.39 -3.02 -10.39
N TYR A 44 -1.96 -4.23 -10.37
CA TYR A 44 -2.77 -4.73 -11.47
C TYR A 44 -4.08 -3.96 -11.64
N GLU A 45 -4.80 -3.69 -10.56
CA GLU A 45 -6.10 -3.00 -10.59
C GLU A 45 -5.96 -1.53 -10.97
N THR A 46 -4.95 -0.83 -10.45
CA THR A 46 -4.67 0.55 -10.87
C THR A 46 -4.24 0.65 -12.34
N ARG A 47 -3.56 -0.37 -12.90
CA ARG A 47 -3.30 -0.45 -14.35
C ARG A 47 -4.58 -0.62 -15.17
N LEU A 48 -5.54 -1.41 -14.67
CA LEU A 48 -6.84 -1.59 -15.34
C LEU A 48 -7.64 -0.29 -15.34
N LEU A 49 -7.72 0.40 -14.20
CA LEU A 49 -8.39 1.71 -14.10
C LEU A 49 -7.79 2.72 -15.09
N ARG A 50 -6.45 2.74 -15.24
CA ARG A 50 -5.77 3.58 -16.24
C ARG A 50 -6.10 3.26 -17.69
N ARG A 51 -6.57 2.06 -17.99
CA ARG A 51 -7.04 1.68 -19.34
C ARG A 51 -8.52 2.01 -19.57
N GLY A 52 -9.16 2.73 -18.64
CA GLY A 52 -10.57 3.09 -18.72
C GLY A 52 -11.52 1.97 -18.27
N ALA A 53 -11.00 0.89 -17.70
CA ALA A 53 -11.85 -0.13 -17.10
C ALA A 53 -12.34 0.38 -15.74
N VAL A 54 -13.61 0.81 -15.66
CA VAL A 54 -14.24 1.14 -14.38
C VAL A 54 -14.43 -0.15 -13.58
N GLN A 55 -13.75 -0.28 -12.44
CA GLN A 55 -13.96 -1.40 -11.52
C GLN A 55 -15.03 -1.03 -10.48
N THR A 56 -16.30 -1.16 -10.85
CA THR A 56 -17.43 -1.11 -9.88
C THR A 56 -17.76 -2.49 -9.31
N VAL A 57 -17.11 -3.55 -9.79
CA VAL A 57 -17.42 -4.94 -9.44
C VAL A 57 -16.15 -5.69 -9.07
N LEU A 58 -16.22 -6.44 -7.97
CA LEU A 58 -15.16 -7.32 -7.50
C LEU A 58 -14.91 -8.44 -8.50
N ARG A 59 -13.65 -8.58 -8.93
CA ARG A 59 -13.22 -9.70 -9.78
C ARG A 59 -12.77 -10.86 -8.89
N PRO A 60 -13.24 -12.10 -9.11
CA PRO A 60 -13.02 -13.19 -8.17
C PRO A 60 -11.54 -13.55 -8.00
N ALA A 61 -10.75 -13.51 -9.08
CA ALA A 61 -9.33 -13.85 -9.02
C ALA A 61 -8.49 -12.80 -8.25
N PRO A 62 -8.52 -11.50 -8.57
CA PRO A 62 -7.88 -10.47 -7.74
C PRO A 62 -8.36 -10.50 -6.29
N LEU A 63 -9.67 -10.59 -6.06
CA LEU A 63 -10.24 -10.66 -4.72
C LEU A 63 -9.68 -11.84 -3.90
N ALA A 64 -9.56 -13.04 -4.50
CA ALA A 64 -9.00 -14.19 -3.80
C ALA A 64 -7.53 -13.97 -3.39
N VAL A 65 -6.74 -13.32 -4.25
CA VAL A 65 -5.35 -12.97 -3.95
C VAL A 65 -5.28 -11.89 -2.85
N GLU A 66 -6.15 -10.87 -2.90
CA GLU A 66 -6.23 -9.86 -1.83
C GLU A 66 -6.61 -10.47 -0.49
N LEU A 67 -7.65 -11.32 -0.46
CA LEU A 67 -8.08 -12.01 0.76
C LEU A 67 -6.96 -12.88 1.32
N THR A 68 -6.16 -13.51 0.46
CA THR A 68 -4.97 -14.27 0.88
C THR A 68 -3.94 -13.34 1.51
N GLY A 69 -3.62 -12.21 0.88
CA GLY A 69 -2.68 -11.22 1.42
C GLY A 69 -3.15 -10.63 2.75
N TYR A 70 -4.43 -10.29 2.88
CA TYR A 70 -5.02 -9.83 4.14
C TYR A 70 -5.01 -10.92 5.22
N ALA A 71 -5.27 -12.19 4.87
CA ALA A 71 -5.18 -13.29 5.82
C ALA A 71 -3.75 -13.45 6.36
N CYS A 72 -2.73 -13.29 5.50
CA CYS A 72 -1.32 -13.28 5.90
C CYS A 72 -1.01 -12.11 6.85
N ALA A 73 -1.43 -10.89 6.53
CA ALA A 73 -1.21 -9.71 7.38
C ALA A 73 -1.93 -9.82 8.73
N LEU A 74 -3.15 -10.36 8.76
CA LEU A 74 -3.90 -10.58 10.00
C LEU A 74 -3.28 -11.70 10.85
N TYR A 75 -2.74 -12.74 10.22
CA TYR A 75 -1.97 -13.78 10.91
C TYR A 75 -0.73 -13.19 11.59
N ALA A 76 0.05 -12.39 10.87
CA ALA A 76 1.22 -11.71 11.43
C ALA A 76 0.84 -10.76 12.58
N LEU A 77 -0.20 -9.94 12.38
CA LEU A 77 -0.73 -9.06 13.41
C LEU A 77 -1.16 -9.81 14.68
N ALA A 78 -1.84 -10.94 14.55
CA ALA A 78 -2.23 -11.76 15.70
C ALA A 78 -1.00 -12.22 16.50
N HIS A 79 0.10 -12.52 15.81
CA HIS A 79 1.36 -12.90 16.45
C HIS A 79 2.04 -11.71 17.13
N TYR A 80 2.06 -10.52 16.51
CA TYR A 80 2.57 -9.30 17.15
C TYR A 80 1.77 -8.94 18.42
N ILE A 81 0.45 -9.12 18.39
CA ILE A 81 -0.42 -8.94 19.57
C ILE A 81 -0.07 -9.95 20.67
N ALA A 82 0.10 -11.22 20.32
CA ALA A 82 0.45 -12.26 21.28
C ALA A 82 1.80 -11.98 21.96
N GLN A 83 2.76 -11.42 21.21
CA GLN A 83 4.08 -11.01 21.70
C GLN A 83 4.07 -9.65 22.44
N ARG A 84 2.95 -8.91 22.36
CA ARG A 84 2.81 -7.54 22.89
C ARG A 84 3.82 -6.56 22.32
N ASP A 85 4.21 -6.74 21.06
CA ASP A 85 5.10 -5.80 20.37
C ASP A 85 4.29 -4.59 19.88
N SER A 86 4.33 -3.50 20.67
CA SER A 86 3.54 -2.31 20.38
C SER A 86 3.92 -1.60 19.09
N ILE A 87 5.18 -1.71 18.64
CA ILE A 87 5.63 -1.07 17.41
C ILE A 87 5.18 -1.87 16.20
N GLU A 88 5.34 -3.19 16.23
CA GLU A 88 4.90 -4.04 15.13
C GLU A 88 3.36 -4.03 15.00
N ILE A 89 2.64 -3.99 16.12
CA ILE A 89 1.17 -3.81 16.12
C ILE A 89 0.80 -2.46 15.48
N ALA A 90 1.42 -1.36 15.92
CA ALA A 90 1.10 -0.03 15.42
C ALA A 90 1.43 0.12 13.92
N ASN A 91 2.57 -0.41 13.48
CA ASN A 91 2.96 -0.44 12.08
C ASN A 91 1.97 -1.25 11.23
N SER A 92 1.67 -2.49 11.65
CA SER A 92 0.75 -3.39 10.91
C SER A 92 -0.65 -2.81 10.78
N VAL A 93 -1.19 -2.23 11.87
CA VAL A 93 -2.51 -1.56 11.85
C VAL A 93 -2.49 -0.34 10.92
N THR A 94 -1.40 0.44 10.93
CA THR A 94 -1.24 1.59 10.02
C THR A 94 -1.27 1.13 8.56
N TRP A 95 -0.53 0.07 8.23
CA TRP A 95 -0.49 -0.49 6.89
C TRP A 95 -1.82 -1.09 6.43
N LEU A 96 -2.52 -1.82 7.30
CA LEU A 96 -3.87 -2.31 7.01
C LEU A 96 -4.83 -1.14 6.70
N ALA A 97 -4.74 -0.03 7.46
CA ALA A 97 -5.54 1.15 7.19
C ALA A 97 -5.21 1.80 5.83
N ILE A 98 -3.92 1.90 5.46
CA ILE A 98 -3.49 2.36 4.13
C ILE A 98 -4.06 1.45 3.04
N SER A 99 -3.96 0.14 3.22
CA SER A 99 -4.45 -0.86 2.26
C SER A 99 -5.96 -0.74 2.03
N VAL A 100 -6.74 -0.58 3.10
CA VAL A 100 -8.19 -0.36 3.02
C VAL A 100 -8.50 0.95 2.28
N MET A 101 -7.76 2.02 2.55
CA MET A 101 -7.93 3.30 1.85
C MET A 101 -7.69 3.16 0.35
N ILE A 102 -6.62 2.47 -0.05
CA ILE A 102 -6.30 2.19 -1.46
C ILE A 102 -7.41 1.37 -2.11
N TRP A 103 -7.87 0.32 -1.45
CA TRP A 103 -8.95 -0.52 -1.94
C TRP A 103 -10.25 0.27 -2.16
N ILE A 104 -10.60 1.16 -1.22
CA ILE A 104 -11.74 2.08 -1.36
C ILE A 104 -11.55 3.02 -2.56
N ASP A 105 -10.35 3.56 -2.77
CA ASP A 105 -10.07 4.46 -3.89
C ASP A 105 -10.08 3.75 -5.25
N ILE A 106 -9.74 2.46 -5.29
CA ILE A 106 -9.86 1.63 -6.49
C ILE A 106 -11.34 1.38 -6.86
N LEU A 107 -12.16 1.02 -5.87
CA LEU A 107 -13.58 0.69 -6.09
C LEU A 107 -14.48 1.91 -6.28
N ALA A 108 -14.20 2.98 -5.55
CA ALA A 108 -14.98 4.21 -5.57
C ALA A 108 -14.07 5.42 -5.69
N PRO A 109 -13.46 5.65 -6.87
CA PRO A 109 -12.65 6.84 -7.13
C PRO A 109 -13.47 8.11 -6.88
N VAL A 110 -12.86 9.10 -6.23
CA VAL A 110 -13.52 10.38 -5.97
C VAL A 110 -13.03 11.45 -6.95
N GLU A 111 -13.93 12.38 -7.30
CA GLU A 111 -13.54 13.52 -8.11
C GLU A 111 -12.51 14.38 -7.37
N GLY A 112 -11.40 14.69 -8.03
CA GLY A 112 -10.36 15.55 -7.49
C GLY A 112 -10.92 16.93 -7.10
N GLY A 113 -10.55 17.40 -5.91
CA GLY A 113 -11.03 18.66 -5.34
C GLY A 113 -12.35 18.54 -4.57
N SER A 114 -13.07 17.42 -4.65
CA SER A 114 -14.28 17.18 -3.85
C SER A 114 -13.98 17.13 -2.34
N ARG A 115 -15.02 17.29 -1.51
CA ARG A 115 -14.90 17.14 -0.04
C ARG A 115 -14.40 15.74 0.32
N GLY A 116 -14.86 14.71 -0.40
CA GLY A 116 -14.40 13.32 -0.23
C GLY A 116 -12.91 13.19 -0.52
N PHE A 117 -12.45 13.69 -1.67
CA PHE A 117 -11.03 13.69 -2.04
C PHE A 117 -10.14 14.36 -0.98
N ARG A 118 -10.55 15.52 -0.44
CA ARG A 118 -9.79 16.23 0.60
C ARG A 118 -9.67 15.42 1.89
N TRP A 119 -10.77 14.82 2.34
CA TRP A 119 -10.76 13.98 3.54
C TRP A 119 -9.88 12.73 3.35
N ARG A 120 -10.02 12.03 2.23
CA ARG A 120 -9.22 10.83 1.92
C ARG A 120 -7.74 11.16 1.81
N SER A 121 -7.40 12.26 1.15
CA SER A 121 -6.03 12.72 1.02
C SER A 121 -5.41 13.09 2.38
N ALA A 122 -6.17 13.75 3.26
CA ALA A 122 -5.72 14.07 4.61
C ALA A 122 -5.51 12.82 5.46
N ALA A 123 -6.45 11.86 5.41
CA ALA A 123 -6.33 10.58 6.12
C ALA A 123 -5.09 9.79 5.65
N LYS A 124 -4.89 9.67 4.34
CA LYS A 124 -3.71 9.01 3.76
C LYS A 124 -2.41 9.73 4.14
N SER A 125 -2.40 11.07 4.11
CA SER A 125 -1.22 11.86 4.52
C SER A 125 -0.84 11.59 5.99
N LEU A 126 -1.83 11.50 6.87
CA LEU A 126 -1.61 11.14 8.27
C LEU A 126 -1.03 9.71 8.39
N LEU A 127 -1.63 8.74 7.70
CA LEU A 127 -1.17 7.34 7.75
C LEU A 127 0.27 7.17 7.22
N TYR A 128 0.62 7.80 6.09
CA TYR A 128 2.00 7.77 5.60
C TYR A 128 2.96 8.49 6.53
N THR A 129 2.53 9.56 7.20
CA THR A 129 3.36 10.22 8.23
C THR A 129 3.64 9.24 9.38
N LEU A 130 2.64 8.48 9.81
CA LEU A 130 2.82 7.46 10.84
C LEU A 130 3.80 6.36 10.40
N THR A 131 3.73 5.87 9.16
CA THR A 131 4.70 4.87 8.67
C THR A 131 6.13 5.42 8.62
N PHE A 132 6.32 6.69 8.25
CA PHE A 132 7.63 7.35 8.36
C PHE A 132 8.12 7.46 9.81
N VAL A 133 7.22 7.70 10.77
CA VAL A 133 7.57 7.69 12.20
C VAL A 133 8.02 6.31 12.64
N TRP A 134 7.30 5.24 12.29
CA TRP A 134 7.70 3.87 12.62
C TRP A 134 9.05 3.50 12.01
N ALA A 135 9.27 3.84 10.73
CA ALA A 135 10.57 3.72 10.07
C ALA A 135 11.68 4.43 10.87
N ALA A 136 11.48 5.70 11.22
CA ALA A 136 12.46 6.47 11.98
C ALA A 136 12.77 5.85 13.36
N ILE A 137 11.78 5.24 14.03
CA ILE A 137 11.99 4.54 15.29
C ILE A 137 12.92 3.33 15.11
N TRP A 138 12.73 2.50 14.08
CA TRP A 138 13.67 1.39 13.80
C TRP A 138 15.07 1.89 13.47
N GLY A 139 15.19 2.95 12.67
CA GLY A 139 16.46 3.59 12.37
C GLY A 139 17.19 4.08 13.63
N TRP A 140 16.47 4.71 14.56
CA TRP A 140 17.00 5.15 15.85
C TRP A 140 17.42 3.99 16.75
N ARG A 141 16.66 2.88 16.73
CA ARG A 141 16.96 1.66 17.48
C ARG A 141 18.11 0.84 16.89
N GLY A 142 18.64 1.24 15.73
CA GLY A 142 19.71 0.53 15.03
C GLY A 142 19.24 -0.69 14.23
N SER A 143 17.93 -0.92 14.09
CA SER A 143 17.41 -1.95 13.21
C SER A 143 17.36 -1.45 11.77
N LEU A 144 18.51 -1.51 11.11
CA LEU A 144 18.66 -1.00 9.74
C LEU A 144 17.83 -1.79 8.72
N LEU A 145 17.69 -3.11 8.92
CA LEU A 145 16.92 -3.95 8.01
C LEU A 145 15.44 -3.54 8.03
N ASP A 146 14.82 -3.41 9.21
CA ASP A 146 13.43 -2.95 9.33
C ASP A 146 13.25 -1.51 8.81
N PHE A 147 14.24 -0.63 9.03
CA PHE A 147 14.22 0.74 8.51
C PHE A 147 14.18 0.78 6.97
N PHE A 148 15.09 0.06 6.31
CA PHE A 148 15.15 0.03 4.85
C PHE A 148 13.95 -0.73 4.25
N ASP A 149 13.49 -1.80 4.90
CA ASP A 149 12.28 -2.52 4.54
C ASP A 149 11.06 -1.59 4.54
N ALA A 150 10.80 -0.90 5.66
CA ALA A 150 9.71 0.05 5.77
C ALA A 150 9.81 1.17 4.72
N GLY A 151 11.02 1.68 4.45
CA GLY A 151 11.25 2.67 3.41
C GLY A 151 10.89 2.19 2.02
N LEU A 152 11.25 0.95 1.66
CA LEU A 152 10.90 0.35 0.36
C LEU A 152 9.39 0.13 0.23
N TRP A 153 8.72 -0.35 1.29
CA TRP A 153 7.27 -0.50 1.31
C TRP A 153 6.55 0.83 1.13
N ILE A 154 6.96 1.88 1.86
CA ILE A 154 6.42 3.24 1.71
C ILE A 154 6.52 3.70 0.26
N LEU A 155 7.71 3.58 -0.36
CA LEU A 155 7.92 3.97 -1.75
C LEU A 155 7.05 3.17 -2.73
N CYS A 156 6.90 1.86 -2.50
CA CYS A 156 6.12 0.98 -3.36
C CYS A 156 4.63 1.31 -3.33
N PHE A 157 4.05 1.46 -2.14
CA PHE A 157 2.65 1.84 -1.99
C PHE A 157 2.40 3.29 -2.42
N PHE A 158 3.37 4.19 -2.23
CA PHE A 158 3.28 5.55 -2.77
C PHE A 158 3.22 5.57 -4.31
N VAL A 159 3.87 4.62 -5.00
CA VAL A 159 3.71 4.49 -6.47
C VAL A 159 2.28 4.10 -6.85
N ILE A 160 1.61 3.25 -6.06
CA ILE A 160 0.18 2.91 -6.26
C ILE A 160 -0.67 4.16 -6.04
N GLU A 161 -0.43 4.88 -4.95
CA GLU A 161 -1.11 6.11 -4.59
C GLU A 161 -1.02 7.17 -5.70
N LEU A 162 0.17 7.38 -6.27
CA LEU A 162 0.37 8.29 -7.39
C LEU A 162 -0.39 7.87 -8.65
N ASN A 163 -0.62 6.57 -8.88
CA ASN A 163 -1.43 6.12 -10.00
C ASN A 163 -2.91 6.50 -9.79
N ILE A 164 -3.41 6.35 -8.57
CA ILE A 164 -4.78 6.71 -8.18
C ILE A 164 -4.99 8.23 -8.29
N LEU A 165 -4.12 9.03 -7.68
CA LEU A 165 -4.22 10.50 -7.70
C LEU A 165 -4.19 11.08 -9.12
N ARG A 166 -3.43 10.46 -10.05
CA ARG A 166 -3.43 10.85 -11.46
C ARG A 166 -4.79 10.60 -12.13
N LEU A 167 -5.49 9.52 -11.76
CA LEU A 167 -6.81 9.22 -12.30
C LEU A 167 -7.84 10.23 -11.80
N GLU A 168 -7.85 10.50 -10.49
CA GLU A 168 -8.76 11.47 -9.87
C GLU A 168 -8.52 12.90 -10.38
N GLY A 169 -7.27 13.26 -10.68
CA GLY A 169 -6.96 14.55 -11.31
C GLY A 169 -7.41 14.65 -12.78
N LEU A 170 -7.41 13.54 -13.52
CA LEU A 170 -7.90 13.49 -14.91
C LEU A 170 -9.42 13.65 -14.97
N THR A 171 -10.17 12.98 -14.08
CA THR A 171 -11.64 13.10 -14.03
C THR A 171 -12.06 14.53 -13.74
N SER A 172 -11.41 15.24 -12.81
CA SER A 172 -11.68 16.66 -12.55
C SER A 172 -11.47 17.54 -13.78
N ARG A 173 -10.41 17.30 -14.57
CA ARG A 173 -10.10 18.09 -15.77
C ARG A 173 -11.15 17.90 -16.86
N VAL A 174 -11.61 16.66 -17.07
CA VAL A 174 -12.66 16.34 -18.05
C VAL A 174 -13.99 16.96 -17.62
N ALA A 175 -14.38 16.84 -16.35
CA ALA A 175 -15.60 17.45 -15.83
C ALA A 175 -15.59 18.99 -15.98
N ALA A 176 -14.46 19.63 -15.67
CA ALA A 176 -14.31 21.08 -15.83
C ALA A 176 -14.33 21.54 -17.30
N ALA A 177 -13.87 20.71 -18.24
CA ALA A 177 -13.93 21.01 -19.68
C ALA A 177 -15.36 20.86 -20.23
N ALA A 178 -16.12 19.85 -19.78
CA ALA A 178 -17.51 19.64 -20.20
C ALA A 178 -18.47 20.73 -19.73
N GLN A 179 -18.13 21.46 -18.66
CA GLN A 179 -18.93 22.61 -18.18
C GLN A 179 -18.64 23.93 -18.93
N ARG A 180 -17.61 23.97 -19.79
CA ARG A 180 -17.17 25.18 -20.51
C ARG A 180 -17.51 25.18 -22.00
N GLY A 181 -18.09 24.10 -22.54
CA GLY A 181 -18.55 23.98 -23.92
C GLY A 181 -20.06 23.85 -23.97
#